data_AF-A0AAV5K268-F1
#
_entry.id   AF-A0AAV5K268-F1
#
_cell.length_a   1.000
_cell.length_b   1.000
_cell.length_c   1.000
_cell.angle_alpha   90.00
_cell.angle_beta   90.00
_cell.angle_gamma   90.00
#
_symmetry.space_group_name_H-M   'P 1'
#
loop_
_entity.id
_entity.type
_entity.pdbx_description
1 polymer ?
#
loop_
_entity_poly.entity_id
_entity_poly.type
_entity_poly.pdbx_seq_one_letter_code
_entity_poly.pdbx_strand_id
1 'polypeptide(L)'
;MFGRAIRYFSTKPKPKMKPIELKSPPEQTQTITRVIFDILKEHGPLTVSDTWDRVKEVGLRELKGKSHMKIVLRWMRERQKIRLICNHVGPHKQFLYTTWFTKSKVKAAKPLKGSSATNSPAKDSSVPK
;
A
#
# COMPACT_ATOMS: atom_id res chain seq x y z
N MET A 1 -44.00 -0.12 -9.39
CA MET A 1 -43.13 0.74 -10.24
C MET A 1 -42.43 1.90 -9.48
N PHE A 2 -42.87 2.32 -8.28
CA PHE A 2 -42.32 3.50 -7.58
C PHE A 2 -41.02 3.29 -6.75
N GLY A 3 -40.65 2.05 -6.40
CA GLY A 3 -39.48 1.78 -5.54
C GLY A 3 -38.11 2.05 -6.18
N ARG A 4 -38.02 2.06 -7.53
CA ARG A 4 -36.75 2.35 -8.24
C ARG A 4 -36.41 3.84 -8.26
N ALA A 5 -37.42 4.72 -8.23
CA ALA A 5 -37.21 6.17 -8.20
C ALA A 5 -36.59 6.62 -6.87
N ILE A 6 -37.03 6.06 -5.75
CA ILE A 6 -36.52 6.42 -4.41
C ILE A 6 -35.04 6.09 -4.27
N ARG A 7 -34.57 4.99 -4.89
CA ARG A 7 -33.15 4.59 -4.85
C ARG A 7 -32.25 5.55 -5.64
N TYR A 8 -32.77 6.15 -6.71
CA TYR A 8 -32.02 7.07 -7.57
C TYR A 8 -31.81 8.44 -6.90
N PHE A 9 -32.77 8.90 -6.09
CA PHE A 9 -32.65 10.14 -5.32
C PHE A 9 -31.95 9.98 -3.96
N SER A 10 -31.79 8.76 -3.45
CA SER A 10 -31.14 8.48 -2.16
C SER A 10 -29.61 8.37 -2.25
N THR A 11 -29.05 8.12 -3.45
CA THR A 11 -27.60 8.13 -3.64
C THR A 11 -27.10 9.57 -3.76
N LYS A 12 -26.92 10.26 -2.64
CA LYS A 12 -26.20 11.54 -2.61
C LYS A 12 -24.84 11.32 -3.28
N PRO A 13 -24.50 12.04 -4.38
CA PRO A 13 -23.20 11.94 -5.00
C PRO A 13 -22.16 12.31 -3.96
N LYS A 14 -21.09 11.50 -3.87
CA LYS A 14 -19.99 11.77 -2.93
C LYS A 14 -19.56 13.23 -3.12
N PRO A 15 -19.53 14.05 -2.06
CA PRO A 15 -19.11 15.44 -2.17
C PRO A 15 -17.74 15.45 -2.86
N LYS A 16 -17.56 16.36 -3.83
CA LYS A 16 -16.28 16.56 -4.52
C LYS A 16 -15.22 16.79 -3.45
N MET A 17 -14.45 15.74 -3.15
CA MET A 17 -13.39 15.83 -2.14
C MET A 17 -12.42 16.90 -2.63
N LYS A 18 -12.13 17.87 -1.76
CA LYS A 18 -11.11 18.87 -2.04
C LYS A 18 -9.77 18.15 -2.22
N PRO A 19 -8.88 18.65 -3.10
CA PRO A 19 -7.52 18.16 -3.19
C PRO A 19 -6.91 18.08 -1.80
N ILE A 20 -6.20 16.99 -1.51
CA ILE A 20 -5.56 16.82 -0.21
C ILE A 20 -4.52 17.94 -0.08
N GLU A 21 -4.72 18.82 0.87
CA GLU A 21 -3.73 19.82 1.22
C GLU A 21 -2.77 19.16 2.22
N LEU A 22 -1.53 18.95 1.78
CA LEU A 22 -0.49 18.56 2.71
C LEU A 22 -0.22 19.78 3.59
N LYS A 23 -0.53 19.68 4.88
CA LYS A 23 -0.42 20.79 5.85
C LYS A 23 1.03 21.23 6.15
N SER A 24 2.03 20.65 5.46
CA SER A 24 3.44 21.00 5.62
C SER A 24 3.85 22.14 4.68
N PRO A 25 4.91 22.88 5.02
CA PRO A 25 5.53 23.86 4.13
C PRO A 25 5.80 23.26 2.74
N PRO A 26 5.64 24.04 1.65
CA PRO A 26 5.81 23.54 0.30
C PRO A 26 7.25 23.06 0.03
N GLU A 27 8.27 23.65 0.66
CA GLU A 27 9.67 23.24 0.50
C GLU A 27 9.94 21.84 1.06
N GLN A 28 9.55 21.58 2.31
CA GLN A 28 9.69 20.25 2.95
C GLN A 28 8.94 19.18 2.15
N THR A 29 7.76 19.53 1.66
CA THR A 29 6.95 18.64 0.81
C THR A 29 7.69 18.25 -0.46
N GLN A 30 8.37 19.19 -1.11
CA GLN A 30 9.11 18.93 -2.33
C GLN A 30 10.30 18.00 -2.08
N THR A 31 11.07 18.25 -1.02
CA THR A 31 12.21 17.39 -0.64
C THR A 31 11.76 15.97 -0.35
N ILE A 32 10.75 15.81 0.53
CA ILE A 32 10.19 14.50 0.86
C ILE A 32 9.68 13.78 -0.39
N THR A 33 8.94 14.48 -1.26
CA THR A 33 8.34 13.83 -2.44
C THR A 33 9.38 13.44 -3.49
N ARG A 34 10.49 14.18 -3.61
CA ARG A 34 11.63 13.81 -4.47
C ARG A 34 12.30 12.53 -3.96
N VAL A 35 12.68 12.50 -2.69
CA VAL A 35 13.34 11.32 -2.11
C VAL A 35 12.46 10.07 -2.19
N ILE A 36 11.16 10.18 -1.85
CA ILE A 36 10.23 9.04 -2.01
C ILE A 36 10.14 8.59 -3.48
N PHE A 37 10.12 9.54 -4.41
CA PHE A 37 10.08 9.22 -5.83
C PHE A 37 11.35 8.49 -6.29
N ASP A 38 12.52 8.93 -5.84
CA ASP A 38 13.80 8.31 -6.18
C ASP A 38 13.89 6.88 -5.62
N ILE A 39 13.48 6.65 -4.37
CA ILE A 39 13.37 5.31 -3.76
C ILE A 39 12.47 4.38 -4.60
N LEU A 40 11.30 4.87 -5.02
CA LEU A 40 10.38 4.10 -5.85
C LEU A 40 10.91 3.87 -7.27
N LYS A 41 11.74 4.77 -7.79
CA LYS A 41 12.37 4.65 -9.11
C LYS A 41 13.50 3.62 -9.08
N GLU A 42 14.32 3.62 -8.04
CA GLU A 42 15.46 2.70 -7.88
C GLU A 42 15.03 1.26 -7.61
N HIS A 43 14.06 1.06 -6.70
CA HIS A 43 13.64 -0.28 -6.27
C HIS A 43 12.43 -0.84 -7.04
N GLY A 44 11.68 0.00 -7.75
CA GLY A 44 10.48 -0.40 -8.48
C GLY A 44 9.22 -0.47 -7.60
N PRO A 45 8.20 -1.28 -7.98
CA PRO A 45 6.93 -1.32 -7.27
C PRO A 45 7.08 -1.89 -5.85
N LEU A 46 6.93 -1.03 -4.84
CA LEU A 46 7.10 -1.40 -3.42
C LEU A 46 5.79 -1.29 -2.64
N THR A 47 5.68 -2.08 -1.56
CA THR A 47 4.58 -1.93 -0.60
C THR A 47 4.83 -0.72 0.30
N VAL A 48 3.76 -0.24 0.95
CA VAL A 48 3.86 0.90 1.91
C VAL A 48 4.84 0.60 3.05
N SER A 49 4.94 -0.65 3.47
CA SER A 49 5.86 -1.04 4.54
C SER A 49 7.30 -1.00 4.06
N ASP A 50 7.59 -1.61 2.92
CA ASP A 50 8.96 -1.64 2.38
C ASP A 50 9.46 -0.22 2.08
N THR A 51 8.61 0.64 1.51
CA THR A 51 8.96 2.05 1.28
C THR A 51 9.29 2.77 2.58
N TRP A 52 8.58 2.49 3.67
CA TRP A 52 8.85 3.11 4.98
C TRP A 52 10.19 2.68 5.55
N ASP A 53 10.54 1.41 5.43
CA ASP A 53 11.80 0.89 5.93
C ASP A 53 12.99 1.50 5.17
N ARG A 54 12.86 1.69 3.85
CA ARG A 54 13.89 2.39 3.05
C ARG A 54 13.97 3.89 3.32
N VAL A 55 12.84 4.55 3.56
CA VAL A 55 12.83 5.96 3.97
C VAL A 55 13.55 6.15 5.31
N LYS A 56 13.46 5.18 6.22
CA LYS A 56 14.21 5.19 7.49
C LYS A 56 15.71 5.01 7.27
N GLU A 57 16.12 4.10 6.37
CA GLU A 57 17.53 3.91 6.02
C GLU A 57 18.17 5.18 5.45
N VAL A 58 17.42 5.95 4.66
CA VAL A 58 17.89 7.24 4.10
C VAL A 58 17.93 8.36 5.15
N GLY A 59 17.30 8.20 6.32
CA GLY A 59 17.41 9.16 7.42
C GLY A 59 16.64 10.48 7.22
N LEU A 60 15.48 10.44 6.57
CA LEU A 60 14.63 11.63 6.35
C LEU A 60 14.05 12.18 7.67
N ARG A 61 14.68 13.22 8.23
CA ARG A 61 14.24 13.89 9.48
C ARG A 61 12.89 14.59 9.37
N GLU A 62 12.44 14.92 8.17
CA GLU A 62 11.19 15.66 7.93
C GLU A 62 9.92 14.78 8.01
N LEU A 63 10.09 13.45 8.04
CA LEU A 63 8.98 12.50 8.10
C LEU A 63 8.68 12.08 9.54
N LYS A 64 7.63 12.68 10.12
CA LYS A 64 7.17 12.40 11.49
C LYS A 64 6.75 10.94 11.76
N GLY A 65 6.44 10.14 10.73
CA GLY A 65 6.04 8.74 10.90
C GLY A 65 5.38 8.10 9.68
N LYS A 66 5.06 6.80 9.81
CA LYS A 66 4.41 6.00 8.73
C LYS A 66 3.07 6.56 8.30
N SER A 67 2.29 7.14 9.23
CA SER A 67 1.02 7.80 8.93
C SER A 67 1.21 9.06 8.07
N HIS A 68 2.23 9.87 8.37
CA HIS A 68 2.58 11.05 7.58
C HIS A 68 3.00 10.64 6.16
N MET A 69 3.83 9.61 6.04
CA MET A 69 4.20 9.02 4.75
C MET A 69 2.99 8.59 3.92
N LYS A 70 1.99 7.94 4.54
CA LYS A 70 0.76 7.53 3.82
C LYS A 70 -0.02 8.73 3.29
N ILE A 71 -0.05 9.85 4.01
CA ILE A 71 -0.68 11.10 3.53
C ILE A 71 0.10 11.65 2.34
N VAL A 72 1.44 11.68 2.41
CA VAL A 72 2.29 12.12 1.29
C VAL A 72 2.13 11.23 0.06
N LEU A 73 2.11 9.90 0.22
CA LEU A 73 1.87 8.96 -0.88
C LEU A 73 0.48 9.14 -1.50
N ARG A 74 -0.54 9.46 -0.69
CA ARG A 74 -1.87 9.77 -1.19
C ARG A 74 -1.89 11.09 -1.96
N TRP A 75 -1.18 12.10 -1.46
CA TRP A 75 -1.00 13.40 -2.11
C TRP A 75 -0.29 13.29 -3.45
N MET A 76 0.82 12.54 -3.50
CA MET A 76 1.57 12.27 -4.73
C MET A 76 0.71 11.54 -5.77
N ARG A 77 -0.18 10.64 -5.35
CA ARG A 77 -1.11 9.95 -6.25
C ARG A 77 -2.12 10.91 -6.86
N GLU A 78 -2.68 11.81 -6.07
CA GLU A 78 -3.66 12.79 -6.54
C GLU A 78 -3.05 13.75 -7.59
N ARG A 79 -1.79 14.15 -7.38
CA ARG A 79 -0.98 14.91 -8.33
C ARG A 79 -0.47 14.08 -9.52
N GLN A 80 -0.95 12.86 -9.68
CA GLN A 80 -0.54 11.91 -10.73
C GLN A 80 0.97 11.67 -10.76
N LYS A 81 1.71 11.78 -9.65
CA LYS A 81 3.16 11.52 -9.58
C LYS A 81 3.51 10.04 -9.38
N ILE A 82 2.59 9.26 -8.83
CA ILE A 82 2.73 7.83 -8.58
C ILE A 82 1.40 7.13 -8.81
N ARG A 83 1.43 5.85 -9.19
CA ARG A 83 0.25 5.01 -9.39
C ARG A 83 0.20 3.91 -8.33
N LEU A 84 -1.00 3.51 -7.95
CA LEU A 84 -1.20 2.32 -7.12
C LEU A 84 -1.61 1.15 -8.00
N ILE A 85 -0.85 0.07 -7.91
CA ILE A 85 -1.14 -1.21 -8.56
C ILE A 85 -1.61 -2.18 -7.48
N CYS A 86 -2.60 -2.99 -7.81
CA CYS A 86 -2.97 -4.16 -7.00
C CYS A 86 -2.30 -5.39 -7.62
N ASN A 87 -1.42 -6.04 -6.86
CA ASN A 87 -0.86 -7.33 -7.19
C ASN A 87 -1.64 -8.41 -6.43
N HIS A 88 -2.32 -9.29 -7.16
CA HIS A 88 -3.08 -10.38 -6.58
C HIS A 88 -2.16 -11.59 -6.42
N VAL A 89 -1.83 -11.96 -5.18
CA VAL A 89 -1.00 -13.13 -4.90
C VAL A 89 -1.90 -14.18 -4.23
N GLY A 90 -2.47 -15.06 -5.04
CA GLY A 90 -3.50 -16.01 -4.57
C GLY A 90 -4.74 -15.26 -4.05
N PRO A 91 -5.29 -15.57 -2.86
CA PRO A 91 -6.44 -14.86 -2.31
C PRO A 91 -6.09 -13.49 -1.69
N HIS A 92 -4.81 -13.15 -1.57
CA HIS A 92 -4.37 -11.94 -0.89
C HIS A 92 -4.11 -10.78 -1.88
N LYS A 93 -4.61 -9.58 -1.55
CA LYS A 93 -4.40 -8.35 -2.32
C LYS A 93 -3.21 -7.58 -1.77
N GLN A 94 -2.14 -7.46 -2.55
CA GLN A 94 -1.01 -6.59 -2.24
C GLN A 94 -1.14 -5.27 -3.00
N PHE A 95 -1.02 -4.15 -2.31
CA PHE A 95 -1.06 -2.83 -2.91
C PHE A 95 0.36 -2.28 -3.02
N LEU A 96 0.79 -2.02 -4.25
CA LEU A 96 2.13 -1.54 -4.58
C LEU A 96 2.05 -0.13 -5.15
N TYR A 97 2.99 0.72 -4.77
CA TYR A 97 3.17 2.03 -5.38
C TYR A 97 4.25 1.95 -6.45
N THR A 98 3.96 2.49 -7.64
CA THR A 98 4.89 2.55 -8.77
C THR A 98 4.99 3.97 -9.32
N THR A 99 6.12 4.29 -9.93
CA THR A 99 6.26 5.49 -10.76
C THR A 99 5.80 5.21 -12.19
N TRP A 100 5.50 6.25 -12.97
CA TRP A 100 5.06 6.13 -14.38
C TRP A 100 6.17 5.75 -15.35
N PHE A 101 7.42 6.04 -15.01
CA PHE A 101 8.57 5.77 -15.89
C PHE A 101 9.15 4.37 -15.72
N THR A 102 8.87 3.69 -14.61
CA THR A 102 9.36 2.33 -14.40
C THR A 102 8.44 1.32 -15.07
N LYS A 103 8.92 0.66 -16.13
CA LYS A 103 8.31 -0.59 -16.64
C LYS A 103 8.31 -1.57 -15.47
N SER A 104 7.14 -1.83 -14.91
CA SER A 104 6.98 -2.67 -13.74
C SER A 104 7.47 -4.08 -14.04
N LYS A 105 8.71 -4.41 -13.65
CA LYS A 105 9.15 -5.81 -13.49
C LYS A 105 8.49 -6.36 -12.21
N VAL A 106 7.15 -6.41 -12.20
CA VAL A 106 6.44 -7.23 -11.23
C VAL A 106 6.75 -8.66 -11.64
N LYS A 107 7.84 -9.21 -11.10
CA LYS A 107 8.02 -10.65 -11.10
C LYS A 107 6.81 -11.16 -10.34
N ALA A 108 5.86 -11.76 -11.05
CA ALA A 108 4.74 -12.45 -10.45
C ALA A 108 5.32 -13.30 -9.32
N ALA A 109 4.96 -12.97 -8.08
CA ALA A 109 5.43 -13.71 -6.93
C ALA A 109 5.01 -15.16 -7.17
N LYS A 110 5.99 -16.05 -7.37
CA LYS A 110 5.71 -17.47 -7.48
C LYS A 110 4.90 -17.85 -6.23
N PRO A 111 3.75 -18.53 -6.38
CA PRO A 111 3.02 -19.01 -5.22
C PRO A 111 4.00 -19.88 -4.42
N LEU A 112 4.18 -19.56 -3.13
CA LEU A 112 4.96 -20.38 -2.21
C LEU A 112 4.32 -21.77 -2.20
N LYS A 113 4.99 -22.70 -2.90
CA LYS A 113 4.68 -24.11 -2.89
C LYS A 113 5.47 -24.74 -1.74
N GLY A 114 4.76 -25.29 -0.76
CA GLY A 114 5.29 -26.29 0.16
C GLY A 114 5.57 -25.82 1.59
N SER A 115 4.61 -26.09 2.48
CA SER A 115 4.90 -26.63 3.81
C SER A 115 3.74 -27.52 4.21
N SER A 116 3.70 -28.69 3.57
CA SER A 116 3.09 -29.89 4.13
C SER A 116 4.18 -30.59 4.95
N ALA A 117 4.13 -30.45 6.26
CA ALA A 117 4.76 -31.33 7.24
C ALA A 117 3.90 -31.23 8.51
N THR A 118 2.92 -32.13 8.64
CA THR A 118 2.97 -33.22 9.64
C THR A 118 3.37 -32.75 11.03
N ASN A 119 2.40 -32.70 11.94
CA ASN A 119 2.52 -33.34 13.24
C ASN A 119 1.11 -33.61 13.78
N SER A 120 0.73 -34.88 13.73
CA SER A 120 -0.29 -35.45 14.60
C SER A 120 0.18 -35.36 16.06
N PRO A 121 -0.71 -35.18 17.03
CA PRO A 121 -0.50 -35.75 18.35
C PRO A 121 -1.50 -36.91 18.54
N ALA A 122 -0.98 -38.13 18.49
CA ALA A 122 -1.66 -39.29 19.05
C ALA A 122 -1.82 -39.05 20.55
N LYS A 123 -3.06 -39.06 21.03
CA LYS A 123 -3.37 -39.21 22.46
C LYS A 123 -3.38 -40.70 22.75
N ASP A 124 -2.37 -41.19 23.43
CA ASP A 124 -2.50 -42.40 24.25
C ASP A 124 -1.63 -42.24 25.48
N SER A 125 -2.27 -42.21 26.65
CA SER A 125 -1.59 -42.30 27.94
C SER A 125 -2.54 -43.03 28.90
N SER A 126 -2.63 -44.35 28.69
CA SER A 126 -3.01 -45.30 29.72
C SER A 126 -1.77 -45.57 30.60
N VAL A 127 -1.87 -45.21 31.87
CA VAL A 127 -0.84 -45.46 32.91
C VAL A 127 -1.21 -46.75 33.65
N PRO A 128 -0.29 -47.71 33.84
CA PRO A 128 -0.48 -48.79 34.79
C PRO A 128 0.25 -48.51 36.10
N LYS A 129 -0.40 -48.79 37.24
CA LYS A 129 0.26 -49.28 38.45
C LYS A 129 -0.71 -50.12 39.26
#